data_AF-A0A7X6T596-F1
#
_entry.id   AF-A0A7X6T596-F1
#
_cell.length_a   1.000
_cell.length_b   1.000
_cell.length_c   1.000
_cell.angle_alpha   90.00
_cell.angle_beta   90.00
_cell.angle_gamma   90.00
#
_symmetry.space_group_name_H-M   'P 1'
#
loop_
_entity.id
_entity.type
_entity.pdbx_description
1 polymer ?
#
loop_
_entity_poly.entity_id
_entity_poly.type
_entity_poly.pdbx_seq_one_letter_code
_entity_poly.pdbx_strand_id
1 'polypeptide(L)'
;MDYDAIIVGAGHAGIEAALALARLGHNSILITQNLDAIGRLSCNPAIGGMAKGNIVREIDALGGEMAHLIDNSMIQYRILNRRRGPAVQAPRAQSDKFTYHLKAKEVVERQKGLALFQDTVVDLLLSSDKKSVVGVVTDRGHKISAKVVVLTTGTFMDGKIYIGEWEEVAGRLGEPAVLGLGDALREKGFNVGRLKTGTPARVRRSSLNFDLLSEQPGDEVMLPFSFETKSIERPSLDCYIT
;
A
#
# COMPACT_ATOMS: atom_id res chain seq x y z
N MET A 1 7.60 16.87 22.23
CA MET A 1 7.22 16.20 20.97
C MET A 1 7.01 14.75 21.31
N ASP A 2 5.86 14.21 20.92
CA ASP A 2 5.40 12.88 21.32
C ASP A 2 6.12 11.80 20.52
N TYR A 3 6.39 12.08 19.24
CA TYR A 3 7.12 11.21 18.32
C TYR A 3 8.17 12.00 17.52
N ASP A 4 9.14 11.31 16.96
CA ASP A 4 10.07 11.88 15.99
C ASP A 4 9.39 12.09 14.64
N ALA A 5 8.57 11.13 14.21
CA ALA A 5 7.85 11.15 12.95
C ALA A 5 6.41 10.61 13.05
N ILE A 6 5.52 11.19 12.26
CA ILE A 6 4.13 10.73 12.07
C ILE A 6 3.95 10.30 10.62
N ILE A 7 3.45 9.08 10.40
CA ILE A 7 3.08 8.57 9.09
C ILE A 7 1.56 8.51 9.02
N VAL A 8 0.98 9.17 8.02
CA VAL A 8 -0.47 9.24 7.82
C VAL A 8 -0.86 8.31 6.67
N GLY A 9 -1.62 7.27 7.01
CA GLY A 9 -2.09 6.23 6.10
C GLY A 9 -1.21 4.98 6.15
N ALA A 10 -1.82 3.81 6.31
CA ALA A 10 -1.13 2.52 6.33
C ALA A 10 -1.27 1.75 4.99
N GLY A 11 -1.18 2.49 3.88
CA GLY A 11 -1.05 1.90 2.54
C GLY A 11 0.39 1.45 2.26
N HIS A 12 0.65 0.99 1.04
CA HIS A 12 1.98 0.50 0.63
C HIS A 12 3.11 1.50 0.92
N ALA A 13 2.91 2.78 0.57
CA ALA A 13 3.90 3.83 0.84
C ALA A 13 4.08 4.11 2.34
N GLY A 14 2.98 4.09 3.10
CA GLY A 14 3.01 4.34 4.54
C GLY A 14 3.70 3.23 5.31
N ILE A 15 3.52 1.96 4.90
CA ILE A 15 4.23 0.82 5.48
C ILE A 15 5.73 0.98 5.31
N GLU A 16 6.22 1.21 4.09
CA GLU A 16 7.66 1.38 3.83
C GLU A 16 8.23 2.59 4.59
N ALA A 17 7.53 3.73 4.60
CA ALA A 17 7.97 4.91 5.32
C ALA A 17 8.05 4.68 6.84
N ALA A 18 7.03 4.03 7.42
CA ALA A 18 6.96 3.75 8.85
C ALA A 18 8.05 2.75 9.28
N LEU A 19 8.22 1.67 8.52
CA LEU A 19 9.24 0.67 8.80
C LEU A 19 10.66 1.25 8.64
N ALA A 20 10.91 2.02 7.58
CA ALA A 20 12.21 2.66 7.38
C ALA A 20 12.58 3.59 8.55
N LEU A 21 11.69 4.50 8.94
CA LEU A 21 11.92 5.43 10.05
C LEU A 21 12.16 4.70 11.37
N ALA A 22 11.34 3.71 11.69
CA ALA A 22 11.48 2.92 12.92
C ALA A 22 12.77 2.07 12.93
N ARG A 23 13.15 1.47 11.80
CA ARG A 23 14.40 0.69 11.65
C ARG A 23 15.65 1.57 11.77
N LEU A 24 15.56 2.83 11.36
CA LEU A 24 16.60 3.84 11.57
C LEU A 24 16.65 4.39 13.01
N GLY A 25 15.76 3.91 13.89
CA GLY A 25 15.76 4.26 15.31
C GLY A 25 14.91 5.47 15.68
N HIS A 26 14.10 6.00 14.76
CA HIS A 26 13.19 7.12 15.05
C HIS A 26 11.90 6.60 15.68
N ASN A 27 11.54 7.12 16.86
CA ASN A 27 10.28 6.77 17.51
C ASN A 27 9.13 7.34 16.69
N SER A 28 8.36 6.46 16.06
CA SER A 28 7.41 6.83 15.01
C SER A 28 6.00 6.37 15.34
N ILE A 29 4.99 7.06 14.80
CA ILE A 29 3.59 6.63 14.89
C ILE A 29 2.97 6.54 13.48
N LEU A 30 2.30 5.43 13.20
CA LEU A 30 1.51 5.21 12.00
C LEU A 30 0.03 5.38 12.33
N ILE A 31 -0.59 6.41 11.75
CA ILE A 31 -2.00 6.76 11.97
C ILE A 31 -2.80 6.34 10.75
N THR A 32 -3.85 5.54 10.94
CA THR A 32 -4.72 5.09 9.85
C THR A 32 -6.17 4.93 10.27
N GLN A 33 -7.11 5.13 9.35
CA GLN A 33 -8.56 5.04 9.64
C GLN A 33 -8.98 3.63 10.10
N ASN A 34 -8.29 2.59 9.63
CA ASN A 34 -8.63 1.21 9.94
C ASN A 34 -7.37 0.33 9.99
N LEU A 35 -7.05 -0.22 11.17
CA LEU A 35 -5.93 -1.13 11.38
C LEU A 35 -6.13 -2.49 10.69
N ASP A 36 -7.37 -2.86 10.37
CA ASP A 36 -7.71 -4.07 9.59
C ASP A 36 -7.66 -3.85 8.07
N ALA A 37 -7.14 -2.69 7.63
CA ALA A 37 -6.92 -2.37 6.22
C ALA A 37 -5.45 -2.12 5.86
N ILE A 38 -4.52 -2.29 6.81
CA ILE A 38 -3.07 -2.10 6.63
C ILE A 38 -2.54 -2.92 5.46
N GLY A 39 -1.96 -2.29 4.42
CA GLY A 39 -1.39 -3.04 3.29
C GLY A 39 -2.39 -3.76 2.39
N ARG A 40 -3.68 -3.42 2.47
CA ARG A 40 -4.72 -4.01 1.61
C ARG A 40 -4.47 -3.72 0.12
N LEU A 41 -4.41 -4.78 -0.70
CA LEU A 41 -4.33 -4.70 -2.17
C LEU A 41 -5.69 -4.35 -2.79
N SER A 42 -5.99 -3.06 -2.95
CA SER A 42 -7.33 -2.60 -3.39
C SER A 42 -7.65 -2.93 -4.85
N CYS A 43 -6.65 -2.85 -5.74
CA CYS A 43 -6.85 -3.03 -7.18
C CYS A 43 -6.45 -4.45 -7.62
N ASN A 44 -5.30 -4.61 -8.26
CA ASN A 44 -4.84 -5.90 -8.78
C ASN A 44 -4.32 -6.81 -7.66
N PRO A 45 -4.68 -8.12 -7.60
CA PRO A 45 -4.00 -9.10 -6.75
C PRO A 45 -2.58 -9.43 -7.25
N ALA A 46 -1.75 -8.44 -7.60
CA ALA A 46 -0.43 -8.68 -8.18
C ALA A 46 0.60 -7.64 -7.74
N ILE A 47 1.85 -8.10 -7.62
CA ILE A 47 3.03 -7.28 -7.36
C ILE A 47 4.04 -7.50 -8.50
N GLY A 48 4.78 -6.46 -8.86
CA GLY A 48 5.72 -6.48 -9.97
C GLY A 48 5.08 -6.24 -11.35
N GLY A 49 5.74 -6.72 -12.39
CA GLY A 49 5.49 -6.38 -13.79
C GLY A 49 6.62 -5.54 -14.40
N MET A 50 6.51 -5.17 -15.67
CA MET A 50 7.64 -4.62 -16.48
C MET A 50 8.58 -3.65 -15.76
N ALA A 51 8.09 -2.51 -15.26
CA ALA A 51 8.92 -1.60 -14.45
C ALA A 51 8.81 -1.89 -12.95
N LYS A 52 7.63 -2.33 -12.52
CA LYS A 52 7.29 -2.50 -11.10
C LYS A 52 8.10 -3.62 -10.43
N GLY A 53 8.43 -4.68 -11.17
CA GLY A 53 9.16 -5.82 -10.66
C GLY A 53 10.56 -5.43 -10.23
N ASN A 54 11.24 -4.64 -11.05
CA ASN A 54 12.56 -4.09 -10.75
C ASN A 54 12.51 -3.17 -9.52
N ILE A 55 11.53 -2.27 -9.46
CA ILE A 55 11.34 -1.38 -8.29
C ILE A 55 11.13 -2.17 -7.00
N VAL A 56 10.38 -3.27 -7.03
CA VAL A 56 10.19 -4.12 -5.82
C VAL A 56 11.53 -4.70 -5.35
N ARG A 57 12.40 -5.13 -6.26
CA ARG A 57 13.74 -5.62 -5.90
C ARG A 57 14.67 -4.50 -5.44
N GLU A 58 14.52 -3.30 -5.96
CA GLU A 58 15.26 -2.13 -5.48
C GLU A 58 14.83 -1.73 -4.07
N ILE A 59 13.53 -1.77 -3.77
CA ILE A 59 12.98 -1.57 -2.41
C ILE A 59 13.57 -2.60 -1.45
N ASP A 60 13.61 -3.87 -1.85
CA ASP A 60 14.23 -4.94 -1.06
C ASP A 60 15.71 -4.70 -0.79
N ALA A 61 16.48 -4.33 -1.83
CA ALA A 61 17.90 -4.02 -1.68
C ALA A 61 18.18 -2.84 -0.73
N LEU A 62 17.20 -1.95 -0.53
CA LEU A 62 17.26 -0.84 0.42
C LEU A 62 16.74 -1.21 1.83
N GLY A 63 16.34 -2.47 2.05
CA GLY A 63 15.81 -2.96 3.32
C GLY A 63 14.31 -2.72 3.53
N GLY A 64 13.57 -2.49 2.44
CA GLY A 64 12.11 -2.37 2.44
C GLY A 64 11.40 -3.73 2.49
N GLU A 65 10.11 -3.70 2.78
CA GLU A 65 9.35 -4.91 3.14
C GLU A 65 8.59 -5.54 1.98
N MET A 66 8.28 -4.78 0.93
CA MET A 66 7.36 -5.20 -0.14
C MET A 66 7.71 -6.55 -0.79
N ALA A 67 9.00 -6.84 -0.96
CA ALA A 67 9.48 -8.10 -1.53
C ALA A 67 9.23 -9.29 -0.61
N HIS A 68 9.50 -9.15 0.70
CA HIS A 68 9.16 -10.17 1.69
C HIS A 68 7.65 -10.41 1.75
N LEU A 69 6.83 -9.36 1.68
CA LEU A 69 5.36 -9.49 1.68
C LEU A 69 4.83 -10.26 0.48
N ILE A 70 5.35 -9.99 -0.73
CA ILE A 70 4.93 -10.74 -1.92
C ILE A 70 5.42 -12.18 -1.84
N ASP A 71 6.63 -12.45 -1.37
CA ASP A 71 7.16 -13.81 -1.25
C ASP A 71 6.30 -14.68 -0.31
N ASN A 72 5.82 -14.11 0.80
CA ASN A 72 4.95 -14.81 1.76
C ASN A 72 3.51 -15.03 1.25
N SER A 73 3.07 -14.27 0.24
CA SER A 73 1.70 -14.30 -0.28
C SER A 73 1.61 -14.78 -1.72
N MET A 74 2.73 -15.16 -2.32
CA MET A 74 2.83 -15.55 -3.71
C MET A 74 1.95 -16.76 -4.00
N ILE A 75 1.16 -16.68 -5.08
CA ILE A 75 0.33 -17.79 -5.57
C ILE A 75 0.52 -18.04 -7.08
N GLN A 76 1.36 -17.26 -7.74
CA GLN A 76 1.81 -17.48 -9.10
C GLN A 76 3.02 -16.58 -9.34
N TYR A 77 4.02 -17.05 -10.06
CA TYR A 77 5.18 -16.27 -10.46
C TYR A 77 5.43 -16.35 -11.96
N ARG A 78 5.84 -15.25 -12.60
CA ARG A 78 6.29 -15.23 -13.99
C ARG A 78 7.40 -14.21 -14.19
N ILE A 79 8.41 -14.57 -14.99
CA ILE A 79 9.30 -13.58 -15.61
C ILE A 79 8.66 -13.04 -16.87
N LEU A 80 8.35 -11.74 -16.88
CA LEU A 80 7.93 -11.05 -18.10
C LEU A 80 9.14 -10.86 -19.02
N ASN A 81 8.89 -10.92 -20.34
CA ASN A 81 9.93 -10.84 -21.38
C ASN A 81 11.05 -11.88 -21.26
N ARG A 82 10.75 -13.07 -20.72
CA ARG A 82 11.73 -14.16 -20.50
C ARG A 82 12.58 -14.52 -21.74
N ARG A 83 12.02 -14.42 -22.95
CA ARG A 83 12.74 -14.70 -24.22
C ARG A 83 13.64 -13.55 -24.70
N ARG A 84 13.58 -12.38 -24.06
CA ARG A 84 14.44 -11.23 -24.35
C ARG A 84 15.60 -11.18 -23.35
N GLY A 85 16.60 -10.35 -23.63
CA GLY A 85 17.79 -10.22 -22.79
C GLY A 85 17.46 -9.82 -21.33
N PRO A 86 18.30 -10.18 -20.34
CA PRO A 86 18.03 -9.96 -18.91
C PRO A 86 17.68 -8.51 -18.55
N ALA A 87 18.24 -7.53 -19.24
CA ALA A 87 18.00 -6.10 -19.00
C ALA A 87 16.54 -5.66 -19.16
N VAL A 88 15.73 -6.41 -19.90
CA VAL A 88 14.30 -6.10 -20.12
C VAL A 88 13.35 -7.11 -19.47
N GLN A 89 13.90 -8.03 -18.68
CA GLN A 89 13.12 -9.00 -17.92
C GLN A 89 12.67 -8.37 -16.60
N ALA A 90 11.46 -8.74 -16.16
CA ALA A 90 10.92 -8.23 -14.90
C ALA A 90 10.06 -9.29 -14.20
N PRO A 91 10.24 -9.47 -12.88
CA PRO A 91 9.43 -10.40 -12.11
C PRO A 91 8.01 -9.86 -11.92
N ARG A 92 7.04 -10.76 -11.96
CA ARG A 92 5.64 -10.48 -11.63
C ARG A 92 5.06 -11.66 -10.88
N ALA A 93 4.37 -11.38 -9.78
CA ALA A 93 3.64 -12.40 -9.03
C ALA A 93 2.17 -12.02 -8.84
N GLN A 94 1.31 -13.05 -8.84
CA GLN A 94 -0.02 -12.94 -8.24
C GLN A 94 0.11 -13.18 -6.74
N SER A 95 -0.67 -12.45 -5.97
CA SER A 95 -0.65 -12.44 -4.51
C SER A 95 -2.01 -12.83 -3.97
N ASP A 96 -2.01 -13.73 -2.99
CA ASP A 96 -3.14 -13.89 -2.08
C ASP A 96 -3.29 -12.59 -1.28
N LYS A 97 -4.32 -11.81 -1.63
CA LYS A 97 -4.55 -10.48 -1.04
C LYS A 97 -4.73 -10.51 0.47
N PHE A 98 -5.33 -11.57 1.00
CA PHE A 98 -5.60 -11.69 2.42
C PHE A 98 -4.30 -11.98 3.16
N THR A 99 -3.51 -12.94 2.65
CA THR A 99 -2.18 -13.27 3.18
C THR A 99 -1.25 -12.05 3.15
N TYR A 100 -1.23 -11.29 2.04
CA TYR A 100 -0.41 -10.08 1.92
C TYR A 100 -0.78 -9.04 2.98
N HIS A 101 -2.07 -8.75 3.12
CA HIS A 101 -2.59 -7.83 4.13
C HIS A 101 -2.23 -8.28 5.55
N LEU A 102 -2.47 -9.54 5.90
CA LEU A 102 -2.16 -10.09 7.21
C LEU A 102 -0.67 -9.98 7.51
N LYS A 103 0.19 -10.31 6.55
CA LYS A 103 1.63 -10.27 6.76
C LYS A 103 2.13 -8.83 6.91
N ALA A 104 1.59 -7.91 6.12
CA ALA A 104 1.88 -6.47 6.26
C ALA A 104 1.53 -5.96 7.66
N LYS A 105 0.34 -6.33 8.17
CA LYS A 105 -0.11 -5.98 9.52
C LYS A 105 0.82 -6.56 10.59
N GLU A 106 1.14 -7.85 10.51
CA GLU A 106 2.05 -8.52 11.44
C GLU A 106 3.42 -7.82 11.51
N VAL A 107 3.98 -7.44 10.37
CA VAL A 107 5.30 -6.78 10.32
C VAL A 107 5.26 -5.42 11.00
N VAL A 108 4.27 -4.57 10.71
CA VAL A 108 4.19 -3.24 11.32
C VAL A 108 3.86 -3.30 12.81
N GLU A 109 3.04 -4.25 13.26
CA GLU A 109 2.72 -4.45 14.68
C GLU A 109 3.93 -4.92 15.50
N ARG A 110 4.85 -5.66 14.88
CA ARG A 110 6.06 -6.18 15.54
C ARG A 110 7.26 -5.26 15.45
N GLN A 111 7.19 -4.20 14.64
CA GLN A 111 8.30 -3.28 14.47
C GLN A 111 8.53 -2.47 15.75
N LYS A 112 9.66 -2.71 16.42
CA LYS A 112 10.08 -1.91 17.57
C LYS A 112 10.26 -0.44 17.16
N GLY A 113 9.80 0.47 18.02
CA GLY A 113 9.87 1.91 17.76
C GLY A 113 8.77 2.45 16.85
N LEU A 114 7.78 1.63 16.48
CA LEU A 114 6.61 2.03 15.71
C LEU A 114 5.32 1.83 16.53
N ALA A 115 4.64 2.92 16.86
CA ALA A 115 3.31 2.90 17.43
C ALA A 115 2.24 2.89 16.33
N LEU A 116 1.10 2.24 16.58
CA LEU A 116 -0.05 2.25 15.69
C LEU A 116 -1.21 2.99 16.35
N PHE A 117 -1.91 3.83 15.59
CA PHE A 117 -3.07 4.56 16.11
C PHE A 117 -4.19 4.60 15.08
N GLN A 118 -5.38 4.14 15.46
CA GLN A 118 -6.54 4.13 14.57
C GLN A 118 -7.30 5.45 14.63
N ASP A 119 -7.01 6.39 13.75
CA ASP A 119 -7.71 7.68 13.66
C ASP A 119 -7.56 8.27 12.26
N THR A 120 -8.30 9.34 11.98
CA THR A 120 -8.25 10.09 10.74
C THR A 120 -7.51 11.40 10.98
N VAL A 121 -6.44 11.68 10.24
CA VAL A 121 -5.76 12.98 10.28
C VAL A 121 -6.49 13.97 9.38
N VAL A 122 -6.87 15.12 9.95
CA VAL A 122 -7.67 16.15 9.28
C VAL A 122 -6.93 17.48 9.11
N ASP A 123 -5.85 17.71 9.86
CA ASP A 123 -5.03 18.93 9.74
C ASP A 123 -3.57 18.69 10.17
N LEU A 124 -2.68 19.61 9.79
CA LEU A 124 -1.29 19.72 10.22
C LEU A 124 -1.13 20.85 11.23
N LEU A 125 -0.44 20.58 12.33
CA LEU A 125 -0.02 21.61 13.28
C LEU A 125 1.24 22.29 12.75
N LEU A 126 1.25 23.62 12.75
CA LEU A 126 2.41 24.41 12.35
C LEU A 126 3.02 25.14 13.56
N SER A 127 4.31 25.44 13.47
CA SER A 127 5.01 26.32 14.42
C SER A 127 4.37 27.71 14.48
N SER A 128 4.66 28.48 15.53
CA SER A 128 4.11 29.84 15.72
C SER A 128 4.40 30.79 14.54
N ASP A 129 5.55 30.62 13.88
CA ASP A 129 5.94 31.37 12.68
C ASP A 129 5.39 30.76 11.37
N LYS A 130 4.65 29.65 11.46
CA LYS A 130 4.03 28.89 10.36
C LYS A 130 5.01 28.35 9.31
N LYS A 131 6.31 28.28 9.62
CA LYS A 131 7.34 27.82 8.66
C LYS A 131 7.65 26.33 8.73
N SER A 132 7.23 25.65 9.80
CA SER A 132 7.53 24.23 10.00
C SER A 132 6.32 23.48 10.53
N VAL A 133 6.22 22.20 10.16
CA VAL A 133 5.26 21.28 10.77
C VAL A 133 5.74 20.90 12.16
N VAL A 134 4.81 20.82 13.11
CA VAL A 134 5.08 20.41 14.51
C VAL A 134 4.17 19.29 14.98
N GLY A 135 3.32 18.75 14.10
CA GLY A 135 2.42 17.66 14.40
C GLY A 135 1.21 17.57 13.48
N VAL A 136 0.21 16.82 13.91
CA VAL A 136 -1.07 16.65 13.22
C VAL A 136 -2.25 16.80 14.18
N VAL A 137 -3.42 17.09 13.61
CA VAL A 137 -4.70 17.04 14.31
C VAL A 137 -5.53 15.90 13.73
N THR A 138 -6.10 15.08 14.61
CA THR A 138 -7.02 14.02 14.20
C THR A 138 -8.48 14.47 14.27
N ASP A 139 -9.35 13.75 13.59
CA ASP A 139 -10.80 14.00 13.54
C ASP A 139 -11.43 13.99 14.94
N ARG A 140 -10.92 13.14 15.84
CA ARG A 140 -11.33 13.10 17.26
C ARG A 140 -10.70 14.20 18.11
N GLY A 141 -10.00 15.16 17.51
CA GLY A 141 -9.42 16.34 18.17
C GLY A 141 -8.08 16.09 18.86
N HIS A 142 -7.44 14.93 18.67
CA HIS A 142 -6.11 14.69 19.22
C HIS A 142 -5.08 15.56 18.49
N LYS A 143 -4.19 16.18 19.27
CA LYS A 143 -3.02 16.91 18.76
C LYS A 143 -1.79 16.08 19.06
N ILE A 144 -1.18 15.51 18.02
CA ILE A 144 -0.02 14.63 18.15
C ILE A 144 1.19 15.36 17.56
N SER A 145 2.21 15.60 18.38
CA SER A 145 3.35 16.42 18.01
C SER A 145 4.52 15.60 17.47
N ALA A 146 5.13 16.05 16.36
CA ALA A 146 6.33 15.46 15.78
C ALA A 146 7.11 16.44 14.88
N LYS A 147 8.38 16.11 14.61
CA LYS A 147 9.27 16.91 13.74
C LYS A 147 9.00 16.69 12.25
N VAL A 148 8.54 15.49 11.91
CA VAL A 148 8.36 15.04 10.53
C VAL A 148 6.97 14.45 10.38
N VAL A 149 6.29 14.78 9.29
CA VAL A 149 5.00 14.18 8.90
C VAL A 149 5.12 13.66 7.47
N VAL A 150 4.80 12.38 7.27
CA VAL A 150 4.76 11.73 5.95
C VAL A 150 3.30 11.45 5.58
N LEU A 151 2.79 12.13 4.55
CA LEU A 151 1.41 11.94 4.09
C LEU A 151 1.34 10.87 3.00
N THR A 152 0.63 9.78 3.27
CA THR A 152 0.41 8.67 2.33
C THR A 152 -1.07 8.31 2.21
N THR A 153 -1.90 9.34 2.01
CA THR A 153 -3.37 9.28 2.05
C THR A 153 -4.01 8.44 0.94
N GLY A 154 -3.24 8.00 -0.06
CA GLY A 154 -3.72 7.14 -1.14
C GLY A 154 -4.91 7.75 -1.87
N THR A 155 -6.01 6.99 -2.01
CA THR A 155 -7.24 7.42 -2.67
C THR A 155 -8.25 8.06 -1.72
N PHE A 156 -7.88 8.31 -0.46
CA PHE A 156 -8.85 8.66 0.58
C PHE A 156 -9.10 10.18 0.72
N MET A 157 -8.09 11.02 0.50
CA MET A 157 -8.23 12.48 0.64
C MET A 157 -9.21 13.03 -0.40
N ASP A 158 -10.30 13.65 0.06
CA ASP A 158 -11.42 14.13 -0.77
C ASP A 158 -11.94 13.05 -1.77
N GLY A 159 -11.84 11.78 -1.35
CA GLY A 159 -12.15 10.60 -2.15
C GLY A 159 -13.61 10.54 -2.59
N LYS A 160 -13.82 10.13 -3.84
CA LYS A 160 -15.17 9.98 -4.42
C LYS A 160 -15.21 8.79 -5.38
N ILE A 161 -16.20 7.93 -5.20
CA ILE A 161 -16.46 6.75 -6.03
C ILE A 161 -17.50 7.11 -7.09
N TYR A 162 -17.37 6.51 -8.27
CA TYR A 162 -18.31 6.65 -9.38
C TYR A 162 -18.66 5.26 -9.92
N ILE A 163 -19.96 4.95 -9.99
CA ILE A 163 -20.51 3.73 -10.60
C ILE A 163 -21.67 4.17 -11.51
N GLY A 164 -21.39 4.36 -12.80
CA GLY A 164 -22.34 4.99 -13.72
C GLY A 164 -22.65 6.42 -13.26
N GLU A 165 -23.92 6.71 -13.03
CA GLU A 165 -24.40 8.00 -12.50
C GLU A 165 -24.36 8.05 -10.96
N TRP A 166 -24.23 6.91 -10.30
CA TRP A 166 -24.14 6.86 -8.84
C TRP A 166 -22.76 7.30 -8.37
N GLU A 167 -22.73 8.09 -7.31
CA GLU A 167 -21.51 8.60 -6.69
C GLU A 167 -21.60 8.58 -5.16
N GLU A 168 -20.46 8.39 -4.51
CA GLU A 168 -20.36 8.34 -3.04
C GLU A 168 -19.04 8.96 -2.57
N VAL A 169 -19.08 9.69 -1.45
CA VAL A 169 -17.89 10.21 -0.77
C VAL A 169 -17.22 9.07 -0.01
N ALA A 170 -16.24 8.44 -0.65
CA ALA A 170 -15.54 7.28 -0.13
C ALA A 170 -14.12 7.20 -0.70
N GLY A 171 -13.17 6.73 0.11
CA GLY A 171 -11.79 6.52 -0.33
C GLY A 171 -11.61 5.21 -1.09
N ARG A 172 -12.36 4.18 -0.68
CA ARG A 172 -12.52 2.88 -1.34
C ARG A 172 -13.94 2.41 -1.09
N LEU A 173 -14.44 1.46 -1.90
CA LEU A 173 -15.80 0.98 -1.74
C LEU A 173 -16.00 0.39 -0.34
N GLY A 174 -16.94 0.96 0.43
CA GLY A 174 -17.19 0.60 1.83
C GLY A 174 -16.20 1.17 2.86
N GLU A 175 -15.28 2.06 2.46
CA GLU A 175 -14.34 2.74 3.36
C GLU A 175 -14.46 4.27 3.21
N PRO A 176 -14.69 5.03 4.29
CA PRO A 176 -14.96 6.46 4.23
C PRO A 176 -13.78 7.25 3.67
N ALA A 177 -14.08 8.35 2.98
CA ALA A 177 -13.07 9.32 2.57
C ALA A 177 -12.54 10.13 3.77
N VAL A 178 -11.35 10.69 3.64
CA VAL A 178 -10.84 11.70 4.57
C VAL A 178 -11.26 13.07 4.07
N LEU A 179 -12.07 13.75 4.87
CA LEU A 179 -12.50 15.12 4.64
C LEU A 179 -11.66 16.08 5.50
N GLY A 180 -11.56 17.34 5.10
CA GLY A 180 -10.83 18.38 5.83
C GLY A 180 -9.34 18.47 5.48
N LEU A 181 -8.61 17.35 5.39
CA LEU A 181 -7.16 17.38 5.13
C LEU A 181 -6.80 18.07 3.80
N GLY A 182 -7.60 17.87 2.76
CA GLY A 182 -7.41 18.54 1.47
C GLY A 182 -7.54 20.06 1.57
N ASP A 183 -8.57 20.54 2.27
CA ASP A 183 -8.79 21.97 2.52
C ASP A 183 -7.67 22.55 3.39
N ALA A 184 -7.28 21.83 4.44
CA ALA A 184 -6.23 22.25 5.35
C ALA A 184 -4.86 22.40 4.67
N LEU A 185 -4.59 21.61 3.63
CA LEU A 185 -3.42 21.76 2.77
C LEU A 185 -3.54 22.97 1.84
N ARG A 186 -4.72 23.20 1.23
CA ARG A 186 -4.97 24.38 0.38
C ARG A 186 -4.79 25.68 1.17
N GLU A 187 -5.32 25.75 2.38
CA GLU A 187 -5.15 26.89 3.30
C GLU A 187 -3.69 27.17 3.65
N LYS A 188 -2.83 26.14 3.61
CA LYS A 188 -1.38 26.24 3.82
C LYS A 188 -0.59 26.52 2.54
N GLY A 189 -1.29 26.82 1.44
CA GLY A 189 -0.68 27.23 0.16
C GLY A 189 -0.29 26.07 -0.76
N PHE A 190 -0.72 24.83 -0.49
CA PHE A 190 -0.49 23.71 -1.40
C PHE A 190 -1.50 23.71 -2.56
N ASN A 191 -1.00 23.43 -3.76
CA ASN A 191 -1.85 23.15 -4.92
C ASN A 191 -2.37 21.71 -4.83
N VAL A 192 -3.69 21.56 -4.65
CA VAL A 192 -4.35 20.24 -4.54
C VAL A 192 -5.23 20.01 -5.76
N GLY A 193 -4.90 19.00 -6.56
CA GLY A 193 -5.68 18.57 -7.73
C GLY A 193 -6.45 17.26 -7.50
N ARG A 194 -7.18 16.80 -8.52
CA ARG A 194 -7.90 15.52 -8.50
C ARG A 194 -7.41 14.60 -9.61
N LEU A 195 -7.26 13.32 -9.28
CA LEU A 195 -7.01 12.24 -10.23
C LEU A 195 -8.13 11.19 -10.12
N LYS A 196 -8.38 10.48 -11.22
CA LYS A 196 -9.37 9.40 -11.27
C LYS A 196 -8.72 8.13 -11.79
N THR A 197 -9.01 7.01 -11.12
CA THR A 197 -8.58 5.67 -11.52
C THR A 197 -9.75 4.70 -11.40
N GLY A 198 -9.71 3.62 -12.17
CA GLY A 198 -10.74 2.57 -12.14
C GLY A 198 -10.21 1.26 -11.57
N THR A 199 -11.13 0.41 -11.08
CA THR A 199 -10.85 -0.99 -10.77
C THR A 199 -11.94 -1.85 -11.41
N PRO A 200 -11.61 -3.04 -11.95
CA PRO A 200 -12.63 -3.93 -12.48
C PRO A 200 -13.54 -4.44 -11.36
N ALA A 201 -14.73 -4.93 -11.73
CA ALA A 201 -15.60 -5.66 -10.82
C ALA A 201 -14.90 -6.93 -10.28
N ARG A 202 -15.41 -7.48 -9.18
CA ARG A 202 -15.03 -8.80 -8.68
C ARG A 202 -16.11 -9.79 -9.11
N VAL A 203 -15.72 -10.87 -9.77
CA VAL A 203 -16.64 -11.89 -10.28
C VAL A 203 -16.58 -13.14 -9.41
N ARG A 204 -17.72 -13.77 -9.16
CA ARG A 204 -17.81 -15.02 -8.40
C ARG A 204 -17.19 -16.16 -9.20
N ARG A 205 -16.15 -16.82 -8.68
CA ARG A 205 -15.44 -17.90 -9.39
C ARG A 205 -16.38 -18.98 -9.92
N SER A 206 -17.36 -19.41 -9.12
CA SER A 206 -18.29 -20.49 -9.49
C SER A 206 -19.32 -20.11 -10.56
N SER A 207 -19.38 -18.85 -11.00
CA SER A 207 -20.27 -18.43 -12.11
C SER A 207 -19.53 -18.36 -13.46
N LEU A 208 -18.27 -18.77 -13.52
CA LEU A 208 -17.46 -18.78 -14.73
C LEU A 208 -17.39 -20.20 -15.31
N ASN A 209 -17.46 -20.31 -16.63
CA ASN A 209 -17.16 -21.55 -17.34
C ASN A 209 -15.67 -21.53 -17.76
N PHE A 210 -14.84 -22.27 -17.04
CA PHE A 210 -13.39 -22.32 -17.29
C PHE A 210 -13.02 -23.12 -18.54
N ASP A 211 -13.89 -24.01 -19.02
CA ASP A 211 -13.65 -24.82 -20.23
C ASP A 211 -13.59 -23.97 -21.50
N LEU A 212 -14.12 -22.74 -21.45
CA LEU A 212 -14.09 -21.77 -22.55
C LEU A 212 -12.89 -20.82 -22.46
N LEU A 213 -12.09 -20.90 -21.40
CA LEU A 213 -10.96 -20.00 -21.14
C LEU A 213 -9.64 -20.70 -21.44
N SER A 214 -8.63 -19.91 -21.82
CA SER A 214 -7.27 -20.43 -21.97
C SER A 214 -6.51 -20.31 -20.66
N GLU A 215 -6.03 -21.43 -20.14
CA GLU A 215 -5.16 -21.46 -18.96
C GLU A 215 -3.82 -20.75 -19.22
N GLN A 216 -3.39 -19.97 -18.24
CA GLN A 216 -2.11 -19.29 -18.22
C GLN A 216 -1.39 -19.63 -16.92
N PRO A 217 -0.58 -20.71 -16.95
CA PRO A 217 0.21 -21.09 -15.79
C PRO A 217 1.32 -20.10 -15.49
N GLY A 218 1.82 -20.18 -14.26
CA GLY A 218 3.07 -19.55 -13.85
C GLY A 218 4.31 -20.21 -14.48
N ASP A 219 5.48 -19.67 -14.17
CA ASP A 219 6.74 -20.37 -14.39
C ASP A 219 6.84 -21.55 -13.40
N GLU A 220 7.48 -22.66 -13.81
CA GLU A 220 7.59 -23.90 -13.01
C GLU A 220 8.18 -23.68 -11.61
N VAL A 221 9.13 -22.75 -11.51
CA VAL A 221 9.78 -22.37 -10.26
C VAL A 221 9.36 -20.95 -9.90
N MET A 222 8.73 -20.81 -8.73
CA MET A 222 8.44 -19.51 -8.14
C MET A 222 9.71 -18.93 -7.52
N LEU A 223 10.33 -17.98 -8.22
CA LEU A 223 11.53 -17.31 -7.72
C LEU A 223 11.15 -16.19 -6.74
N PRO A 224 11.83 -16.07 -5.60
CA PRO A 224 11.63 -14.96 -4.69
C PRO A 224 11.92 -13.59 -5.32
N PHE A 225 11.15 -12.59 -4.90
CA PHE A 225 11.47 -11.19 -5.16
C PHE A 225 12.62 -10.73 -4.28
N SER A 226 12.57 -11.09 -2.99
CA SER A 226 13.59 -10.69 -2.01
C SER A 226 14.90 -11.42 -2.24
N PHE A 227 16.02 -10.75 -2.01
CA PHE A 227 17.35 -11.33 -2.04
C PHE A 227 17.65 -12.18 -0.80
N GLU A 228 16.87 -12.06 0.27
CA GLU A 228 17.06 -12.82 1.52
C GLU A 228 16.19 -14.08 1.59
N THR A 229 15.06 -14.10 0.88
CA THR A 229 14.17 -15.26 0.82
C THR A 229 14.83 -16.40 0.06
N LYS A 230 14.94 -17.59 0.67
CA LYS A 230 15.60 -18.76 0.06
C LYS A 230 14.72 -19.55 -0.90
N SER A 231 13.45 -19.71 -0.58
CA SER A 231 12.48 -20.52 -1.33
C SER A 231 11.06 -20.03 -1.08
N ILE A 232 10.16 -20.33 -2.02
CA ILE A 232 8.73 -20.03 -1.92
C ILE A 232 7.97 -21.34 -1.68
N GLU A 233 7.46 -21.52 -0.48
CA GLU A 233 6.65 -22.69 -0.07
C GLU A 233 5.16 -22.32 -0.05
N ARG A 234 4.59 -22.12 -1.24
CA ARG A 234 3.19 -21.70 -1.44
C ARG A 234 2.53 -22.49 -2.57
N PRO A 235 1.19 -22.63 -2.56
CA PRO A 235 0.49 -23.20 -3.70
C PRO A 235 0.65 -22.30 -4.93
N SER A 236 0.84 -22.90 -6.10
CA SER A 236 0.78 -22.21 -7.38
C SER A 236 -0.60 -22.37 -7.99
N LEU A 237 -1.17 -21.28 -8.50
CA LEU A 237 -2.49 -21.20 -9.11
C LEU A 237 -2.37 -20.58 -10.50
N ASP A 238 -3.19 -21.06 -11.43
CA ASP A 238 -3.19 -20.57 -12.79
C ASP A 238 -4.10 -19.35 -12.96
N CYS A 239 -3.71 -18.49 -13.89
CA CYS A 239 -4.57 -17.42 -14.39
C CYS A 239 -5.29 -17.91 -15.64
N TYR A 240 -6.31 -17.18 -16.07
CA TYR A 240 -7.09 -17.52 -17.25
C TYR A 240 -7.20 -16.32 -18.17
N ILE A 241 -7.17 -16.59 -19.48
CA ILE A 241 -7.34 -15.60 -20.55
C ILE A 241 -8.69 -15.86 -21.21
N THR A 242 -9.45 -14.79 -21.42
CA THR A 242 -10.73 -14.77 -22.14
C THR A 242 -10.62 -13.92 -23.40
#